data_AF-A0A2M9QBB6-F1
#
_entry.id   AF-A0A2M9QBB6-F1
#
_cell.length_a   1.000
_cell.length_b   1.000
_cell.length_c   1.000
_cell.angle_alpha   90.00
_cell.angle_beta   90.00
_cell.angle_gamma   90.00
#
_symmetry.space_group_name_H-M   'P 1'
#
loop_
_entity.id
_entity.type
_entity.pdbx_description
1 polymer ?
#
loop_
_entity_poly.entity_id
_entity_poly.type
_entity_poly.pdbx_seq_one_letter_code
_entity_poly.pdbx_strand_id
1 'polypeptide(L)'
;YEAHQKADEQETVDHRERAIKQQQNKFILSAILSLPLLWTMVGHFSFTSFLYVPQFLMNPWVQMVLATPVQFIIGKQFYVGAYKALRNGSANMDVLVVMGTSAAYFYSVYQAIVTAGSHHAPHLYFETSAVLITLILLGKLFEAKAKGRSSEAIKKLMGLQAKTAIVVRDGVEKEVPLEEVVIGDIILVKPGEKIPVDGEVLEGTTAVDESMLTGESLPVDKKQGDLLFGSTINKNGFIKMTATKVGRDTALAQIIKVVEDAQGSKAPIQ
;
A
#
# COMPACT_ATOMS: atom_id res chain seq x y z
N TYR A 1 -18.42 -4.37 18.92
CA TYR A 1 -17.82 -3.12 18.40
C TYR A 1 -16.43 -3.34 17.78
N GLU A 2 -15.59 -4.23 18.30
CA GLU A 2 -14.23 -4.48 17.73
C GLU A 2 -14.21 -5.42 16.51
N ALA A 3 -15.18 -6.34 16.36
CA ALA A 3 -15.31 -7.18 15.16
C ALA A 3 -15.58 -6.36 13.87
N HIS A 4 -16.27 -5.22 14.00
CA HIS A 4 -16.43 -4.28 12.88
C HIS A 4 -15.13 -3.58 12.51
N GLN A 5 -14.21 -3.38 13.46
CA GLN A 5 -12.97 -2.65 13.23
C GLN A 5 -11.87 -3.52 12.62
N LYS A 6 -11.76 -4.80 13.03
CA LYS A 6 -10.88 -5.78 12.35
C LYS A 6 -11.31 -6.04 10.91
N ALA A 7 -12.63 -6.07 10.67
CA ALA A 7 -13.18 -6.12 9.30
C ALA A 7 -12.82 -4.84 8.52
N ASP A 8 -13.01 -3.65 9.11
CA ASP A 8 -12.62 -2.37 8.50
C ASP A 8 -11.10 -2.29 8.18
N GLU A 9 -10.24 -2.77 9.08
CA GLU A 9 -8.78 -2.75 8.90
C GLU A 9 -8.30 -3.76 7.85
N GLN A 10 -8.89 -4.97 7.80
CA GLN A 10 -8.59 -5.92 6.72
C GLN A 10 -9.15 -5.46 5.37
N GLU A 11 -10.35 -4.87 5.35
CA GLU A 11 -10.93 -4.28 4.14
C GLU A 11 -10.08 -3.13 3.62
N THR A 12 -9.66 -2.20 4.48
CA THR A 12 -8.82 -1.05 4.07
C THR A 12 -7.47 -1.46 3.49
N VAL A 13 -6.84 -2.52 4.02
CA VAL A 13 -5.60 -3.08 3.48
C VAL A 13 -5.82 -3.71 2.10
N ASP A 14 -6.89 -4.51 1.93
CA ASP A 14 -7.23 -5.13 0.64
C ASP A 14 -7.59 -4.07 -0.41
N HIS A 15 -8.34 -3.03 -0.04
CA HIS A 15 -8.65 -1.90 -0.92
C HIS A 15 -7.38 -1.20 -1.43
N ARG A 16 -6.36 -1.04 -0.57
CA ARG A 16 -5.10 -0.39 -0.94
C ARG A 16 -4.25 -1.25 -1.87
N GLU A 17 -4.14 -2.56 -1.59
CA GLU A 17 -3.43 -3.50 -2.48
C GLU A 17 -4.10 -3.58 -3.86
N ARG A 18 -5.43 -3.64 -3.90
CA ARG A 18 -6.22 -3.59 -5.14
C ARG A 18 -5.98 -2.30 -5.91
N ALA A 19 -5.94 -1.15 -5.23
CA ALA A 19 -5.66 0.14 -5.87
C ALA A 19 -4.25 0.18 -6.50
N ILE A 20 -3.24 -0.33 -5.80
CA ILE A 20 -1.87 -0.44 -6.34
C ILE A 20 -1.86 -1.35 -7.57
N LYS A 21 -2.52 -2.51 -7.51
CA LYS A 21 -2.59 -3.46 -8.64
C LYS A 21 -3.29 -2.86 -9.85
N GLN A 22 -4.37 -2.11 -9.65
CA GLN A 22 -5.03 -1.37 -10.73
C GLN A 22 -4.08 -0.33 -11.36
N GLN A 23 -3.30 0.40 -10.56
CA GLN A 23 -2.33 1.36 -11.06
C GLN A 23 -1.19 0.68 -11.83
N GLN A 24 -0.72 -0.49 -11.38
CA GLN A 24 0.25 -1.31 -12.09
C GLN A 24 -0.28 -1.77 -13.45
N ASN A 25 -1.52 -2.27 -13.50
CA ASN A 25 -2.12 -2.72 -14.76
C ASN A 25 -2.26 -1.56 -15.76
N LYS A 26 -2.69 -0.39 -15.29
CA LYS A 26 -2.75 0.83 -16.12
C LYS A 26 -1.37 1.21 -16.65
N PHE A 27 -0.33 1.13 -15.82
CA PHE A 27 1.05 1.41 -16.22
C PHE A 27 1.56 0.40 -17.25
N ILE A 28 1.34 -0.90 -17.05
CA ILE A 28 1.76 -1.93 -18.00
C ILE A 28 1.07 -1.71 -19.34
N LEU A 29 -0.24 -1.46 -19.33
CA LEU A 29 -1.00 -1.18 -20.55
C LEU A 29 -0.52 0.10 -21.24
N SER A 30 -0.24 1.17 -20.48
CA SER A 30 0.26 2.42 -21.04
C SER A 30 1.65 2.25 -21.63
N ALA A 31 2.54 1.54 -20.93
CA ALA A 31 3.89 1.24 -21.37
C ALA A 31 3.89 0.43 -22.68
N ILE A 32 3.05 -0.60 -22.79
CA ILE A 32 2.92 -1.40 -24.02
C ILE A 32 2.48 -0.53 -25.21
N LEU A 33 1.53 0.38 -24.99
CA LEU A 33 1.03 1.27 -26.05
C LEU A 33 1.99 2.42 -26.37
N SER A 34 2.73 2.92 -25.38
CA SER A 34 3.67 4.02 -25.56
C SER A 34 5.04 3.57 -26.07
N LEU A 35 5.43 2.31 -25.86
CA LEU A 35 6.74 1.78 -26.28
C LEU A 35 6.97 1.89 -27.80
N PRO A 36 6.02 1.50 -28.67
CA PRO A 36 6.17 1.71 -30.12
C PRO A 36 6.30 3.20 -30.50
N LEU A 37 5.61 4.10 -29.79
CA LEU A 37 5.69 5.55 -30.00
C LEU A 37 7.03 6.14 -29.50
N LEU A 38 7.56 5.59 -28.42
CA LEU A 38 8.90 5.94 -27.93
C LEU A 38 9.96 5.48 -28.93
N TRP A 39 9.77 4.31 -29.54
CA TRP A 39 10.65 3.80 -30.59
C TRP A 39 10.70 4.73 -31.80
N THR A 40 9.55 5.25 -32.25
CA THR A 40 9.51 6.24 -33.35
C THR A 40 10.22 7.53 -32.96
N MET A 41 10.06 8.00 -31.72
CA MET A 41 10.75 9.18 -31.20
C MET A 41 12.28 8.99 -31.26
N VAL A 42 12.77 7.85 -30.78
CA VAL A 42 14.20 7.54 -30.75
C VAL A 42 14.77 7.39 -32.16
N GLY A 43 14.06 6.74 -33.08
CA GLY A 43 14.52 6.58 -34.46
C GLY A 43 14.62 7.89 -35.26
N HIS A 44 13.94 8.95 -34.83
CA HIS A 44 14.01 10.27 -35.47
C HIS A 44 15.20 11.13 -35.03
N PHE A 45 15.95 10.75 -33.99
CA PHE A 45 17.17 11.48 -33.61
C PHE A 45 18.32 11.22 -34.60
N SER A 46 19.07 12.26 -34.93
CA SER A 46 20.17 12.20 -35.92
C SER A 46 21.23 11.14 -35.57
N PHE A 47 21.51 10.96 -34.27
CA PHE A 47 22.45 9.97 -33.73
C PHE A 47 21.95 8.51 -33.85
N THR A 48 20.65 8.27 -33.91
CA THR A 48 20.00 6.94 -33.92
C THR A 48 19.29 6.64 -35.24
N SER A 49 19.60 7.40 -36.29
CA SER A 49 19.08 7.24 -37.66
C SER A 49 19.35 5.86 -38.30
N PHE A 50 20.26 5.07 -37.71
CA PHE A 50 20.53 3.68 -38.11
C PHE A 50 19.46 2.68 -37.61
N LEU A 51 18.59 3.07 -36.67
CA LEU A 51 17.55 2.20 -36.15
C LEU A 51 16.42 2.06 -37.16
N TYR A 52 16.11 0.81 -37.53
CA TYR A 52 14.97 0.52 -38.37
C TYR A 52 13.68 0.86 -37.63
N VAL A 53 12.94 1.85 -38.15
CA VAL A 53 11.59 2.16 -37.69
C VAL A 53 10.60 1.62 -38.71
N PRO A 54 9.72 0.69 -38.31
CA PRO A 54 8.70 0.17 -39.20
C PRO A 54 7.85 1.29 -39.82
N GLN A 55 7.69 1.29 -41.13
CA GLN A 55 6.98 2.34 -41.88
C GLN A 55 5.51 2.50 -41.44
N PHE A 56 4.89 1.44 -40.89
CA PHE A 56 3.54 1.50 -40.35
C PHE A 56 3.44 2.37 -39.08
N LEU A 57 4.51 2.48 -38.27
CA LEU A 57 4.54 3.33 -37.07
C LEU A 57 4.76 4.81 -37.43
N MET A 58 5.23 5.10 -38.64
CA MET A 58 5.32 6.47 -39.16
C MET A 58 3.98 6.99 -39.68
N ASN A 59 2.95 6.13 -39.74
CA ASN A 59 1.62 6.55 -40.16
C ASN A 59 0.93 7.36 -39.04
N PRO A 60 0.51 8.63 -39.31
CA PRO A 60 -0.16 9.48 -38.33
C PRO A 60 -1.39 8.83 -37.68
N TRP A 61 -2.15 8.05 -38.45
CA TRP A 61 -3.36 7.38 -37.98
C TRP A 61 -3.04 6.25 -37.00
N VAL A 62 -1.95 5.51 -37.23
CA VAL A 62 -1.50 4.44 -36.31
C VAL A 62 -1.04 5.06 -35.00
N GLN A 63 -0.27 6.15 -35.05
CA GLN A 63 0.17 6.85 -33.84
C GLN A 63 -1.00 7.39 -33.04
N MET A 64 -2.00 7.97 -33.71
CA MET A 64 -3.23 8.45 -33.08
C MET A 64 -3.98 7.29 -32.40
N VAL A 65 -4.15 6.14 -33.07
CA VAL A 65 -4.85 4.98 -32.50
C VAL A 65 -4.13 4.44 -31.26
N LEU A 66 -2.79 4.45 -31.23
CA LEU A 66 -2.01 4.03 -30.05
C LEU A 66 -2.06 5.07 -28.91
N ALA A 67 -1.98 6.36 -29.24
CA ALA A 67 -1.95 7.43 -28.25
C ALA A 67 -3.33 7.69 -27.61
N THR A 68 -4.42 7.47 -28.34
CA THR A 68 -5.79 7.79 -27.88
C THR A 68 -6.21 7.03 -26.61
N PRO A 69 -6.02 5.69 -26.50
CA PRO A 69 -6.29 4.96 -25.27
C PRO A 69 -5.42 5.42 -24.10
N VAL A 70 -4.15 5.75 -24.36
CA VAL A 70 -3.25 6.27 -23.33
C VAL A 70 -3.73 7.63 -22.83
N GLN A 71 -4.11 8.53 -23.74
CA GLN A 71 -4.58 9.88 -23.44
C GLN A 71 -5.89 9.88 -22.66
N PHE A 72 -6.93 9.20 -23.17
CA PHE A 72 -8.29 9.38 -22.66
C PHE A 72 -8.79 8.26 -21.75
N ILE A 73 -8.28 7.03 -21.87
CA ILE A 73 -8.69 5.91 -21.02
C ILE A 73 -7.79 5.83 -19.79
N ILE A 74 -6.48 5.68 -20.00
CA ILE A 74 -5.51 5.62 -18.91
C ILE A 74 -5.33 7.01 -18.26
N GLY A 75 -5.24 8.04 -19.10
CA GLY A 75 -5.09 9.42 -18.65
C GLY A 75 -6.33 10.02 -18.00
N LYS A 76 -7.51 9.38 -18.09
CA LYS A 76 -8.79 9.86 -17.52
C LYS A 76 -8.67 10.35 -16.07
N GLN A 77 -7.86 9.67 -15.27
CA GLN A 77 -7.62 10.03 -13.86
C GLN A 77 -7.05 11.46 -13.71
N PHE A 78 -6.18 11.90 -14.62
CA PHE A 78 -5.61 13.24 -14.61
C PHE A 78 -6.64 14.28 -15.01
N TYR A 79 -7.49 13.99 -16.01
CA TYR A 79 -8.60 14.89 -16.38
C TYR A 79 -9.59 15.12 -15.24
N VAL A 80 -9.97 14.04 -14.55
CA VAL A 80 -10.85 14.14 -13.37
C VAL A 80 -10.18 14.93 -12.25
N GLY A 81 -8.89 14.71 -12.00
CA GLY A 81 -8.11 15.45 -11.01
C GLY A 81 -7.99 16.93 -11.33
N ALA A 82 -7.64 17.26 -12.57
CA ALA A 82 -7.53 18.63 -13.07
C ALA A 82 -8.85 19.39 -12.99
N TYR A 83 -9.96 18.77 -13.42
CA TYR A 83 -11.28 19.38 -13.35
C TYR A 83 -11.68 19.71 -11.90
N LYS A 84 -11.44 18.78 -10.96
CA LYS A 84 -11.70 19.01 -9.54
C LYS A 84 -10.84 20.14 -8.97
N ALA A 85 -9.55 20.20 -9.31
CA ALA A 85 -8.66 21.26 -8.85
C ALA A 85 -9.11 22.64 -9.34
N LEU A 86 -9.38 22.76 -10.65
CA LEU A 86 -9.84 24.01 -11.25
C LEU A 86 -11.19 24.48 -10.69
N ARG A 87 -12.13 23.55 -10.47
CA ARG A 87 -13.42 23.87 -9.84
C ARG A 87 -13.25 24.43 -8.42
N ASN A 88 -12.20 24.01 -7.73
CA ASN A 88 -11.87 24.48 -6.38
C ASN A 88 -10.95 25.71 -6.38
N GLY A 89 -10.71 26.34 -7.55
CA GLY A 89 -9.88 27.53 -7.67
C GLY A 89 -8.39 27.29 -7.48
N SER A 90 -7.92 26.04 -7.58
CA SER A 90 -6.50 25.69 -7.43
C SER A 90 -5.94 25.03 -8.69
N ALA A 91 -4.61 25.05 -8.82
CA ALA A 91 -3.88 24.30 -9.84
C ALA A 91 -2.98 23.27 -9.14
N ASN A 92 -3.10 22.00 -9.54
CA ASN A 92 -2.27 20.92 -9.04
C ASN A 92 -1.49 20.25 -10.19
N MET A 93 -0.68 19.25 -9.86
CA MET A 93 0.09 18.48 -10.85
C MET A 93 -0.80 18.00 -12.01
N ASP A 94 -2.01 17.50 -11.72
CA ASP A 94 -2.89 16.94 -12.74
C ASP A 94 -3.33 17.99 -13.79
N VAL A 95 -3.49 19.27 -13.39
CA VAL A 95 -3.79 20.38 -14.32
C VAL A 95 -2.67 20.58 -15.33
N LEU A 96 -1.42 20.61 -14.87
CA LEU A 96 -0.25 20.77 -15.73
C LEU A 96 -0.14 19.62 -16.73
N VAL A 97 -0.34 18.39 -16.26
CA VAL A 97 -0.30 17.18 -17.10
C VAL A 97 -1.36 17.21 -18.18
N VAL A 98 -2.61 17.49 -17.81
CA VAL A 98 -3.73 17.54 -18.76
C VAL A 98 -3.51 18.63 -19.80
N MET A 99 -3.05 19.81 -19.38
CA MET A 99 -2.79 20.92 -20.29
C MET A 99 -1.71 20.56 -21.32
N GLY A 100 -0.55 20.08 -20.87
CA GLY A 100 0.56 19.74 -21.77
C GLY A 100 0.24 18.57 -22.71
N THR A 101 -0.32 17.48 -22.18
CA THR A 101 -0.62 16.28 -22.97
C THR A 101 -1.76 16.50 -23.95
N SER A 102 -2.78 17.29 -23.57
CA SER A 102 -3.88 17.64 -24.48
C SER A 102 -3.41 18.58 -25.57
N ALA A 103 -2.60 19.59 -25.24
CA ALA A 103 -2.03 20.48 -26.24
C ALA A 103 -1.23 19.71 -27.29
N ALA A 104 -0.33 18.81 -26.84
CA ALA A 104 0.43 17.94 -27.73
C ALA A 104 -0.47 17.04 -28.59
N TYR A 105 -1.49 16.41 -27.98
CA TYR A 105 -2.39 15.51 -28.69
C TYR A 105 -3.23 16.24 -29.74
N PHE A 106 -3.92 17.33 -29.39
CA PHE A 106 -4.77 18.06 -30.33
C PHE A 106 -3.97 18.77 -31.43
N TYR A 107 -2.77 19.28 -31.11
CA TYR A 107 -1.87 19.79 -32.13
C TYR A 107 -1.48 18.70 -33.14
N SER A 108 -1.20 17.48 -32.66
CA SER A 108 -0.88 16.34 -33.51
C SER A 108 -2.06 15.92 -34.39
N VAL A 109 -3.29 15.94 -33.85
CA VAL A 109 -4.51 15.69 -34.64
C VAL A 109 -4.67 16.74 -35.74
N TYR A 110 -4.49 18.02 -35.41
CA TYR A 110 -4.56 19.11 -36.39
C TYR A 110 -3.52 18.93 -37.51
N GLN A 111 -2.26 18.66 -37.15
CA GLN A 111 -1.19 18.42 -38.12
C GLN A 111 -1.43 17.16 -38.97
N ALA A 112 -1.97 16.10 -38.38
CA ALA A 112 -2.31 14.87 -39.10
C ALA A 112 -3.39 15.12 -40.17
N ILE A 113 -4.40 15.95 -39.88
CA ILE A 113 -5.48 16.28 -40.83
C ILE A 113 -4.96 17.19 -41.94
N VAL A 114 -4.23 18.26 -41.60
CA VAL A 114 -3.71 19.24 -42.58
C VAL A 114 -2.67 18.61 -43.51
N THR A 115 -1.89 17.66 -43.01
CA THR A 115 -0.80 17.02 -43.77
C THR A 115 -1.25 15.73 -44.46
N ALA A 116 -2.51 15.31 -44.30
CA ALA A 116 -3.07 14.07 -44.86
C ALA A 116 -3.05 14.00 -46.41
N GLY A 117 -2.70 15.09 -47.10
CA GLY A 117 -2.54 15.16 -48.56
C GLY A 117 -1.22 15.75 -49.04
N SER A 118 -0.25 15.99 -48.14
CA SER A 118 1.01 16.69 -48.42
C SER A 118 2.20 15.73 -48.27
N HIS A 119 3.20 15.78 -49.16
CA HIS A 119 4.42 14.95 -49.05
C HIS A 119 5.38 15.35 -47.91
N HIS A 120 5.01 16.31 -47.07
CA HIS A 120 5.83 16.72 -45.93
C HIS A 120 5.54 15.77 -44.76
N ALA A 121 6.58 15.19 -44.15
CA ALA A 121 6.41 14.43 -42.91
C ALA A 121 6.04 15.41 -41.79
N PRO A 122 4.81 15.35 -41.23
CA PRO A 122 4.44 16.24 -40.13
C PRO A 122 5.21 15.84 -38.88
N HIS A 123 5.74 16.83 -38.15
CA HIS A 123 6.20 16.62 -36.78
C HIS A 123 4.97 16.43 -35.89
N LEU A 124 4.63 15.17 -35.62
CA LEU A 124 3.59 14.78 -34.69
C LEU A 124 4.18 14.74 -33.27
N TYR A 125 3.32 14.88 -32.28
CA TYR A 125 3.66 14.84 -30.85
C TYR A 125 2.73 13.85 -30.10
N PHE A 126 2.14 12.89 -30.82
CA PHE A 126 1.32 11.82 -30.23
C PHE A 126 2.15 10.98 -29.25
N GLU A 127 3.41 10.72 -29.60
CA GLU A 127 4.41 10.08 -28.78
C GLU A 127 4.70 10.87 -27.50
N THR A 128 4.82 12.20 -27.61
CA THR A 128 5.12 13.07 -26.46
C THR A 128 4.00 12.97 -25.43
N SER A 129 2.75 13.04 -25.89
CA SER A 129 1.57 12.93 -25.04
C SER A 129 1.48 11.57 -24.33
N ALA A 130 1.62 10.47 -25.08
CA ALA A 130 1.51 9.11 -24.54
C ALA A 130 2.67 8.72 -23.60
N VAL A 131 3.91 9.11 -23.94
CA VAL A 131 5.10 8.84 -23.12
C VAL A 131 5.03 9.64 -21.82
N LEU A 132 4.64 10.92 -21.87
CA LEU A 132 4.54 11.77 -20.68
C LEU A 132 3.52 11.19 -19.68
N ILE A 133 2.33 10.80 -20.14
CA ILE A 133 1.32 10.12 -19.29
C ILE A 133 1.90 8.86 -18.65
N THR A 134 2.62 8.05 -19.43
CA THR A 134 3.19 6.79 -18.95
C THR A 134 4.27 7.01 -17.89
N LEU A 135 5.15 8.00 -18.08
CA LEU A 135 6.20 8.33 -17.11
C LEU A 135 5.62 8.91 -15.81
N ILE A 136 4.58 9.73 -15.90
CA ILE A 136 3.90 10.25 -14.72
C ILE A 136 3.17 9.14 -13.96
N LEU A 137 2.58 8.20 -14.70
CA LEU A 137 1.94 7.03 -14.11
C LEU A 137 2.95 6.14 -13.38
N LEU A 138 4.14 5.97 -13.95
CA LEU A 138 5.27 5.29 -13.30
C LEU A 138 5.69 6.01 -12.01
N GLY A 139 5.80 7.34 -12.04
CA GLY A 139 6.10 8.15 -10.86
C GLY A 139 5.07 7.94 -9.74
N LYS A 140 3.77 8.05 -10.06
CA LYS A 140 2.69 7.77 -9.09
C LYS A 140 2.71 6.32 -8.59
N LEU A 141 3.10 5.36 -9.42
CA LEU A 141 3.24 3.96 -9.01
C LEU A 141 4.39 3.78 -8.01
N PHE A 142 5.55 4.41 -8.25
CA PHE A 142 6.66 4.41 -7.30
C PHE A 142 6.29 5.10 -6.00
N GLU A 143 5.59 6.23 -6.07
CA GLU A 143 5.08 6.92 -4.88
C GLU A 143 4.13 6.03 -4.07
N ALA A 144 3.18 5.37 -4.73
CA ALA A 144 2.23 4.48 -4.09
C ALA A 144 2.92 3.26 -3.45
N LYS A 145 3.90 2.66 -4.15
CA LYS A 145 4.70 1.54 -3.63
C LYS A 145 5.56 1.97 -2.44
N ALA A 146 6.22 3.13 -2.52
CA ALA A 146 7.04 3.67 -1.44
C ALA A 146 6.19 3.96 -0.18
N LYS A 147 5.02 4.58 -0.36
CA LYS A 147 4.05 4.80 0.73
C LYS A 147 3.50 3.48 1.31
N GLY A 148 3.39 2.42 0.51
CA GLY A 148 2.90 1.11 0.95
C GLY A 148 3.85 0.39 1.91
N ARG A 149 5.17 0.54 1.72
CA ARG A 149 6.19 -0.13 2.55
C ARG A 149 6.18 0.30 4.02
N SER A 150 5.77 1.54 4.33
CA SER A 150 5.64 2.00 5.72
C SER A 150 4.56 1.23 6.51
N SER A 151 3.54 0.70 5.83
CA SER A 151 2.46 -0.07 6.47
C SER A 151 2.84 -1.54 6.72
N GLU A 152 3.96 -2.02 6.17
CA GLU A 152 4.42 -3.39 6.35
C GLU A 152 4.95 -3.65 7.78
N ALA A 153 5.52 -2.63 8.42
CA ALA A 153 5.98 -2.71 9.80
C ALA A 153 4.82 -2.92 10.78
N ILE A 154 3.70 -2.20 10.58
CA ILE A 154 2.47 -2.38 11.36
C ILE A 154 1.90 -3.79 11.15
N LYS A 155 1.88 -4.26 9.90
CA LYS A 155 1.42 -5.63 9.58
C LYS A 155 2.24 -6.71 10.30
N LYS A 156 3.56 -6.52 10.44
CA LYS A 156 4.41 -7.43 11.22
C LYS A 156 4.03 -7.41 12.70
N LEU A 157 3.76 -6.24 13.29
CA LEU A 157 3.30 -6.14 14.69
C LEU A 157 1.96 -6.84 14.90
N MET A 158 0.99 -6.68 13.98
CA MET A 158 -0.30 -7.38 14.04
C MET A 158 -0.14 -8.91 13.94
N GLY A 159 0.79 -9.39 13.10
CA GLY A 159 1.10 -10.81 12.98
C GLY A 159 1.69 -11.44 14.26
N LEU A 160 2.12 -10.62 15.22
CA LEU A 160 2.63 -11.11 16.50
C LEU A 160 1.52 -11.47 17.48
N GLN A 161 0.30 -10.94 17.33
CA GLN A 161 -0.82 -11.26 18.23
C GLN A 161 -1.17 -12.75 18.19
N ALA A 162 -1.49 -13.30 19.36
CA ALA A 162 -2.11 -14.61 19.46
C ALA A 162 -3.51 -14.57 18.81
N LYS A 163 -3.96 -15.69 18.25
CA LYS A 163 -5.31 -15.80 17.65
C LYS A 163 -6.32 -16.45 18.59
N THR A 164 -5.84 -17.35 19.45
CA THR A 164 -6.62 -18.11 20.40
C THR A 164 -5.95 -18.07 21.77
N ALA A 165 -6.73 -18.37 22.80
CA ALA A 165 -6.26 -18.53 24.18
C ALA A 165 -6.92 -19.76 24.80
N ILE A 166 -6.22 -20.46 25.68
CA ILE A 166 -6.78 -21.56 26.47
C ILE A 166 -7.26 -20.97 27.80
N VAL A 167 -8.56 -20.79 27.94
CA VAL A 167 -9.19 -20.30 29.18
C VAL A 167 -9.63 -21.47 30.05
N VAL A 168 -9.51 -21.31 31.37
CA VAL A 168 -10.00 -22.25 32.38
C VAL A 168 -11.26 -21.66 33.00
N ARG A 169 -12.42 -22.17 32.59
CA ARG A 169 -13.73 -21.76 33.12
C ARG A 169 -14.44 -22.98 33.70
N ASP A 170 -15.00 -22.86 34.90
CA ASP A 170 -15.65 -23.96 35.63
C ASP A 170 -14.75 -25.22 35.81
N GLY A 171 -13.43 -25.01 35.90
CA GLY A 171 -12.44 -26.09 36.02
C GLY A 171 -12.14 -26.84 34.73
N VAL A 172 -12.68 -26.41 33.59
CA VAL A 172 -12.46 -27.02 32.27
C VAL A 172 -11.62 -26.09 31.39
N GLU A 173 -10.60 -26.66 30.75
CA GLU A 173 -9.80 -25.98 29.74
C GLU A 173 -10.56 -25.90 28.41
N LYS A 174 -10.70 -24.69 27.86
CA LYS A 174 -11.33 -24.46 26.56
C LYS A 174 -10.48 -23.51 25.73
N GLU A 175 -10.19 -23.89 24.50
CA GLU A 175 -9.61 -22.97 23.53
C GLU A 175 -10.71 -22.05 22.97
N VAL A 176 -10.50 -20.74 23.10
CA VAL A 176 -11.42 -19.70 22.62
C VAL A 176 -10.68 -18.72 21.72
N PRO A 177 -11.37 -18.09 20.76
CA PRO A 177 -10.83 -16.92 20.04
C PRO A 177 -10.38 -15.84 21.02
N LEU A 178 -9.31 -15.11 20.69
CA LEU A 178 -8.78 -14.06 21.57
C LEU A 178 -9.84 -12.99 21.90
N GLU A 179 -10.79 -12.78 21.00
CA GLU A 179 -11.89 -11.83 21.15
C GLU A 179 -12.94 -12.24 22.20
N GLU A 180 -12.97 -13.51 22.61
CA GLU A 180 -13.87 -14.02 23.65
C GLU A 180 -13.23 -14.03 25.05
N VAL A 181 -11.97 -13.62 25.15
CA VAL A 181 -11.24 -13.50 26.40
C VAL A 181 -11.68 -12.22 27.11
N VAL A 182 -12.05 -12.35 28.38
CA VAL A 182 -12.48 -11.24 29.23
C VAL A 182 -11.53 -11.02 30.39
N ILE A 183 -11.53 -9.81 30.95
CA ILE A 183 -10.76 -9.48 32.16
C ILE A 183 -11.21 -10.42 33.29
N GLY A 184 -10.25 -10.98 34.01
CA GLY A 184 -10.47 -11.95 35.07
C GLY A 184 -10.47 -13.41 34.62
N ASP A 185 -10.45 -13.71 33.32
CA ASP A 185 -10.25 -15.08 32.84
C ASP A 185 -8.92 -15.64 33.34
N ILE A 186 -8.95 -16.90 33.77
CA ILE A 186 -7.73 -17.68 34.04
C ILE A 186 -7.31 -18.31 32.72
N ILE A 187 -6.09 -18.03 32.29
CA ILE A 187 -5.54 -18.49 31.02
C ILE A 187 -4.36 -19.42 31.30
N LEU A 188 -4.36 -20.58 30.67
CA LEU A 188 -3.24 -21.50 30.67
C LEU A 188 -2.32 -21.17 29.48
N VAL A 189 -1.03 -20.98 29.75
CA VAL A 189 -0.02 -20.74 28.71
C VAL A 189 1.06 -21.81 28.81
N LYS A 190 1.29 -22.54 27.71
CA LYS A 190 2.26 -23.63 27.64
C LYS A 190 3.66 -23.12 27.29
N PRO A 191 4.72 -23.89 27.58
CA PRO A 191 6.07 -23.55 27.12
C PRO A 191 6.11 -23.39 25.59
N GLY A 192 6.74 -22.32 25.11
CA GLY A 192 6.84 -21.96 23.70
C GLY A 192 5.64 -21.21 23.13
N GLU A 193 4.54 -21.09 23.88
CA GLU A 193 3.36 -20.34 23.42
C GLU A 193 3.51 -18.83 23.66
N LYS A 194 2.78 -18.06 22.87
CA LYS A 194 2.65 -16.63 23.09
C LYS A 194 1.67 -16.37 24.21
N ILE A 195 2.00 -15.39 25.05
CA ILE A 195 1.08 -14.86 26.05
C ILE A 195 -0.05 -14.13 25.29
N PRO A 196 -1.33 -14.53 25.43
CA PRO A 196 -2.39 -14.04 24.54
C PRO A 196 -2.81 -12.59 24.83
N VAL A 197 -2.88 -12.22 26.10
CA VAL A 197 -3.32 -10.88 26.58
C VAL A 197 -2.42 -10.41 27.71
N ASP A 198 -2.58 -9.15 28.15
CA ASP A 198 -1.87 -8.68 29.33
C ASP A 198 -2.52 -9.25 30.60
N GLY A 199 -1.69 -9.60 31.59
CA GLY A 199 -2.18 -10.23 32.81
C GLY A 199 -1.13 -10.30 33.90
N GLU A 200 -1.42 -11.12 34.90
CA GLU A 200 -0.56 -11.37 36.05
C GLU A 200 -0.42 -12.88 36.26
N VAL A 201 0.76 -13.34 36.65
CA VAL A 201 0.99 -14.77 36.93
C VAL A 201 0.17 -15.18 38.16
N LEU A 202 -0.76 -16.11 37.96
CA LEU A 202 -1.55 -16.71 39.03
C LEU A 202 -0.83 -17.92 39.64
N GLU A 203 -0.22 -18.77 38.81
CA GLU A 203 0.44 -20.00 39.24
C GLU A 203 1.60 -20.36 38.29
N GLY A 204 2.70 -20.87 38.83
CA GLY A 204 3.89 -21.30 38.09
C GLY A 204 5.03 -20.28 38.10
N THR A 205 6.16 -20.70 37.52
CA THR A 205 7.33 -19.86 37.28
C THR A 205 7.84 -20.10 35.86
N THR A 206 8.29 -19.04 35.20
CA THR A 206 8.77 -19.09 33.81
C THR A 206 9.84 -18.03 33.56
N ALA A 207 10.55 -18.17 32.44
CA ALA A 207 11.24 -17.05 31.80
C ALA A 207 10.43 -16.60 30.57
N VAL A 208 10.15 -15.30 30.48
CA VAL A 208 9.40 -14.70 29.38
C VAL A 208 10.32 -13.89 28.48
N ASP A 209 10.24 -14.13 27.19
CA ASP A 209 10.96 -13.34 26.19
C ASP A 209 10.13 -12.13 25.78
N GLU A 210 10.54 -10.98 26.32
CA GLU A 210 9.94 -9.68 26.11
C GLU A 210 10.69 -8.85 25.03
N SER A 211 11.66 -9.46 24.33
CA SER A 211 12.55 -8.76 23.38
C SER A 211 11.80 -7.97 22.31
N MET A 212 10.62 -8.44 21.91
CA MET A 212 9.78 -7.78 20.90
C MET A 212 9.11 -6.49 21.41
N LEU A 213 8.93 -6.32 22.71
CA LEU A 213 8.33 -5.14 23.33
C LEU A 213 9.38 -4.21 23.94
N THR A 214 10.35 -4.78 24.67
CA THR A 214 11.35 -4.00 25.43
C THR A 214 12.65 -3.80 24.67
N GLY A 215 12.95 -4.66 23.68
CA GLY A 215 14.25 -4.70 23.00
C GLY A 215 15.34 -5.42 23.79
N GLU A 216 15.05 -5.95 24.98
CA GLU A 216 16.03 -6.67 25.79
C GLU A 216 16.15 -8.13 25.31
N SER A 217 17.37 -8.55 24.97
CA SER A 217 17.61 -9.88 24.38
C SER A 217 17.52 -11.05 25.36
N LEU A 218 17.61 -10.79 26.67
CA LEU A 218 17.58 -11.82 27.70
C LEU A 218 16.13 -12.00 28.19
N PRO A 219 15.63 -13.25 28.27
CA PRO A 219 14.36 -13.53 28.91
C PRO A 219 14.33 -13.06 30.37
N VAL A 220 13.18 -12.56 30.80
CA VAL A 220 12.94 -12.05 32.16
C VAL A 220 12.23 -13.14 32.97
N ASP A 221 12.77 -13.48 34.13
CA ASP A 221 12.12 -14.43 35.05
C ASP A 221 10.83 -13.84 35.62
N LYS A 222 9.77 -14.65 35.63
CA LYS A 222 8.45 -14.32 36.16
C LYS A 222 8.02 -15.36 37.17
N LYS A 223 7.49 -14.87 38.29
CA LYS A 223 6.87 -15.65 39.37
C LYS A 223 5.46 -15.16 39.63
N GLN A 224 4.75 -15.88 40.50
CA GLN A 224 3.42 -15.49 40.97
C GLN A 224 3.39 -14.01 41.40
N GLY A 225 2.41 -13.28 40.89
CA GLY A 225 2.24 -11.85 41.12
C GLY A 225 2.91 -10.93 40.09
N ASP A 226 3.79 -11.46 39.23
CA ASP A 226 4.46 -10.63 38.24
C ASP A 226 3.58 -10.38 37.00
N LEU A 227 3.76 -9.21 36.39
CA LEU A 227 3.04 -8.81 35.18
C LEU A 227 3.56 -9.54 33.94
N LEU A 228 2.62 -9.90 33.08
CA LEU A 228 2.82 -10.50 31.77
C LEU A 228 2.22 -9.59 30.69
N PHE A 229 2.96 -9.40 29.61
CA PHE A 229 2.51 -8.62 28.46
C PHE A 229 2.12 -9.53 27.30
N GLY A 230 1.02 -9.20 26.64
CA GLY A 230 0.55 -9.93 25.47
C GLY A 230 1.57 -9.93 24.33
N SER A 231 1.57 -10.99 23.53
CA SER A 231 2.48 -11.26 22.42
C SER A 231 3.96 -11.48 22.78
N THR A 232 4.31 -11.52 24.06
CA THR A 232 5.59 -12.05 24.53
C THR A 232 5.56 -13.58 24.53
N ILE A 233 6.72 -14.23 24.61
CA ILE A 233 6.82 -15.69 24.48
C ILE A 233 7.16 -16.31 25.84
N ASN A 234 6.30 -17.22 26.30
CA ASN A 234 6.58 -18.08 27.44
C ASN A 234 7.69 -19.07 27.03
N LYS A 235 8.88 -19.03 27.62
CA LYS A 235 9.95 -19.98 27.27
C LYS A 235 9.78 -21.32 27.98
N ASN A 236 9.56 -21.27 29.30
CA ASN A 236 9.72 -22.43 30.17
C ASN A 236 8.51 -22.61 31.08
N GLY A 237 8.15 -23.85 31.38
CA GLY A 237 7.10 -24.12 32.37
C GLY A 237 5.68 -23.79 31.90
N PHE A 238 4.72 -24.44 32.55
CA PHE A 238 3.32 -24.11 32.42
C PHE A 238 2.99 -23.00 33.41
N ILE A 239 2.31 -21.97 32.93
CA ILE A 239 1.83 -20.90 33.80
C ILE A 239 0.31 -20.77 33.66
N LYS A 240 -0.33 -20.46 34.78
CA LYS A 240 -1.67 -19.87 34.76
C LYS A 240 -1.53 -18.38 35.01
N MET A 241 -2.25 -17.60 34.24
CA MET A 241 -2.30 -16.15 34.39
C MET A 241 -3.74 -15.68 34.51
N THR A 242 -3.95 -14.55 35.17
CA THR A 242 -5.23 -13.86 35.20
C THR A 242 -5.18 -12.71 34.20
N ALA A 243 -6.14 -12.64 33.28
CA ALA A 243 -6.24 -11.55 32.31
C ALA A 243 -6.54 -10.22 33.02
N THR A 244 -5.71 -9.19 32.82
CA THR A 244 -5.92 -7.85 33.40
C THR A 244 -6.29 -6.82 32.36
N LYS A 245 -5.78 -6.94 31.12
CA LYS A 245 -6.16 -6.08 29.99
C LYS A 245 -6.31 -6.91 28.73
N VAL A 246 -7.37 -6.67 27.97
CA VAL A 246 -7.72 -7.39 26.74
C VAL A 246 -7.99 -6.40 25.60
N GLY A 247 -7.94 -6.88 24.36
CA GLY A 247 -8.22 -6.07 23.18
C GLY A 247 -7.35 -4.81 23.10
N ARG A 248 -8.00 -3.64 22.95
CA ARG A 248 -7.35 -2.33 22.79
C ARG A 248 -6.59 -1.84 24.01
N ASP A 249 -6.84 -2.40 25.19
CA ASP A 249 -6.19 -1.97 26.43
C ASP A 249 -4.84 -2.65 26.66
N THR A 250 -4.48 -3.64 25.82
CA THR A 250 -3.18 -4.32 25.89
C THR A 250 -2.03 -3.39 25.53
N ALA A 251 -0.85 -3.62 26.11
CA ALA A 251 0.35 -2.85 25.86
C ALA A 251 0.70 -2.79 24.37
N LEU A 252 0.63 -3.92 23.66
CA LEU A 252 0.88 -3.97 22.22
C LEU A 252 -0.15 -3.13 21.43
N ALA A 253 -1.43 -3.20 21.77
CA ALA A 253 -2.45 -2.39 21.08
C ALA A 253 -2.23 -0.89 21.30
N GLN A 254 -1.80 -0.48 22.49
CA GLN A 254 -1.45 0.91 22.78
C GLN A 254 -0.21 1.35 21.99
N ILE A 255 0.82 0.51 21.87
CA ILE A 255 2.00 0.79 21.04
C ILE A 255 1.60 0.96 19.57
N ILE A 256 0.78 0.04 19.03
CA ILE A 256 0.28 0.13 17.65
C ILE A 256 -0.45 1.45 17.43
N LYS A 257 -1.38 1.80 18.33
CA LYS A 257 -2.14 3.05 18.23
C LYS A 257 -1.25 4.29 18.23
N VAL A 258 -0.26 4.36 19.13
CA VAL A 258 0.69 5.49 19.18
C VAL A 258 1.51 5.59 17.89
N VAL A 259 1.93 4.45 17.33
CA VAL A 259 2.67 4.43 16.04
C VAL A 259 1.77 4.87 14.89
N GLU A 260 0.52 4.43 14.85
CA GLU A 260 -0.46 4.83 13.84
C GLU A 260 -0.77 6.33 13.91
N ASP A 261 -1.03 6.85 15.11
CA ASP A 261 -1.27 8.27 15.34
C ASP A 261 -0.07 9.11 14.87
N ALA A 262 1.16 8.66 15.15
CA ALA A 262 2.38 9.32 14.71
C ALA A 262 2.60 9.25 13.17
N GLN A 263 2.19 8.15 12.51
CA GLN A 263 2.24 8.03 11.05
C GLN A 263 1.14 8.85 10.35
N GLY A 264 -0.04 8.93 10.98
CA GLY A 264 -1.20 9.69 10.51
C GLY A 264 -1.03 11.19 10.69
N SER A 265 -0.28 11.63 11.71
CA SER A 265 0.11 13.02 11.93
C SER A 265 1.22 13.46 10.96
N LYS A 266 0.98 13.40 9.65
CA LYS A 266 1.82 14.16 8.72
C LYS A 266 1.47 15.63 8.85
N ALA A 267 2.45 16.44 9.25
CA ALA A 267 2.41 17.88 9.02
C ALA A 267 2.15 18.13 7.51
N PRO A 268 1.23 19.05 7.14
CA PRO A 268 0.99 19.36 5.75
C PRO A 268 2.28 19.92 5.15
N ILE A 269 2.96 19.11 4.35
CA ILE A 269 4.12 19.53 3.59
C ILE A 269 3.57 20.40 2.46
N GLN A 270 3.88 21.70 2.52
CA GLN A 270 3.54 22.68 1.49
C GLN A 270 4.31 22.43 0.19
#